data_AF-A0A2V9W0F6-F1
#
_entry.id   AF-A0A2V9W0F6-F1
#
_cell.length_a   1.000
_cell.length_b   1.000
_cell.length_c   1.000
_cell.angle_alpha   90.00
_cell.angle_beta   90.00
_cell.angle_gamma   90.00
#
_symmetry.space_group_name_H-M   'P 1'
#
loop_
_entity.id
_entity.type
_entity.pdbx_description
1 polymer ?
#
loop_
_entity_poly.entity_id
_entity_poly.type
_entity_poly.pdbx_seq_one_letter_code
_entity_poly.pdbx_strand_id
1 'polypeptide(L)' 'MSKMRDVRLPADLCAEVEKKFGNVFGSLEEFLVFVLRDCSRDGVASDQAEEKLVEERLRELGYL' A
#
# COMPACT_ATOMS: atom_id res chain seq x y z
N MET A 1 -3.06 14.09 15.02
CA MET A 1 -4.03 13.12 15.58
C MET A 1 -3.95 11.84 14.77
N SER A 2 -3.28 10.80 15.26
CA SER A 2 -3.16 9.53 14.55
C SER A 2 -4.51 8.83 14.53
N LYS A 3 -5.14 8.71 13.36
CA LYS A 3 -6.35 7.89 13.18
C LYS A 3 -5.94 6.42 13.26
N MET A 4 -6.34 5.75 14.34
CA MET A 4 -6.21 4.30 14.44
C MET A 4 -7.23 3.65 13.50
N ARG A 5 -6.76 2.74 12.63
CA ARG A 5 -7.61 1.96 11.73
C ARG A 5 -7.59 0.51 12.18
N ASP A 6 -8.77 -0.06 12.37
CA ASP A 6 -8.95 -1.48 12.66
C ASP A 6 -8.92 -2.25 11.34
N VAL A 7 -8.10 -3.29 11.25
CA VAL A 7 -8.01 -4.16 10.08
C VAL A 7 -8.39 -5.57 10.52
N ARG A 8 -9.48 -6.09 9.94
CA ARG A 8 -9.97 -7.44 10.23
C ARG A 8 -9.65 -8.35 9.06
N LEU A 9 -8.91 -9.41 9.34
CA LEU A 9 -8.51 -10.41 8.36
C LEU A 9 -9.08 -11.78 8.76
N PRO A 10 -9.34 -12.66 7.80
CA PRO A 10 -9.73 -14.04 8.09
C PRO A 10 -8.64 -14.75 8.90
N ALA A 11 -9.03 -15.51 9.91
CA ALA A 11 -8.09 -16.24 10.77
C ALA A 11 -7.21 -17.22 9.97
N ASP A 12 -7.79 -17.88 8.97
CA ASP A 12 -7.08 -18.82 8.10
C ASP A 12 -5.95 -18.14 7.33
N LEU A 13 -6.16 -16.88 6.90
CA LEU A 13 -5.15 -16.10 6.21
C LEU A 13 -3.98 -15.77 7.15
N CYS A 14 -4.28 -15.37 8.39
CA CYS A 14 -3.27 -15.09 9.40
C CYS A 14 -2.42 -16.34 9.70
N ALA A 15 -3.07 -17.50 9.86
CA ALA A 15 -2.40 -18.76 10.13
C ALA A 15 -1.47 -19.21 8.99
N GLU A 16 -1.91 -19.09 7.74
CA GLU A 16 -1.09 -19.41 6.57
C GLU A 16 0.09 -18.46 6.41
N VAL A 17 -0.08 -17.17 6.72
CA VAL A 17 1.00 -16.19 6.71
C VAL A 17 2.06 -16.51 7.76
N GLU A 18 1.65 -16.80 9.00
CA GLU A 18 2.58 -17.19 10.06
C GLU A 18 3.35 -18.46 9.71
N LYS A 19 2.67 -19.46 9.13
CA LYS A 19 3.31 -20.69 8.68
C LYS A 19 4.34 -20.47 7.57
N LYS A 20 4.03 -19.58 6.62
CA LYS A 20 4.87 -19.35 5.42
C LYS A 20 5.99 -18.34 5.66
N PHE A 21 5.76 -17.35 6.53
CA PHE A 21 6.64 -16.19 6.70
C PHE A 21 7.10 -15.97 8.14
N GLY A 22 6.70 -16.81 9.10
CA GLY A 22 7.11 -16.69 10.51
C GLY A 22 8.61 -16.91 10.76
N ASN A 23 9.35 -17.44 9.78
CA ASN A 23 10.82 -17.50 9.84
C ASN A 23 11.50 -16.19 9.37
N VAL A 24 10.76 -15.32 8.67
CA VAL A 24 11.28 -14.09 8.07
C VAL A 24 10.86 -12.87 8.88
N PHE A 25 9.64 -12.88 9.42
CA PHE A 25 9.09 -11.80 10.24
C PHE A 25 8.91 -12.29 11.67
N GLY A 26 9.16 -11.42 12.65
CA GLY A 26 9.04 -11.75 14.08
C GLY A 26 7.59 -11.81 14.57
N SER A 27 6.66 -11.18 13.84
CA SER A 27 5.23 -11.26 14.11
C SER A 27 4.39 -11.02 12.85
N LEU A 28 3.10 -11.39 12.93
CA LEU A 28 2.11 -11.07 11.90
C LEU A 28 1.97 -9.56 11.69
N GLU A 29 2.11 -8.76 12.76
CA GLU A 29 2.01 -7.30 12.69
C GLU A 29 3.17 -6.70 11.89
N GLU A 30 4.39 -7.20 12.07
CA GLU A 30 5.55 -6.77 11.27
C GLU A 30 5.35 -7.10 9.79
N PHE A 31 4.84 -8.29 9.48
CA PHE A 31 4.48 -8.67 8.12
C PHE A 31 3.42 -7.74 7.54
N LEU A 32 2.36 -7.44 8.28
CA LEU A 32 1.29 -6.55 7.83
C LEU A 32 1.79 -5.13 7.59
N VAL A 33 2.65 -4.60 8.47
CA VAL A 33 3.28 -3.29 8.26
C VAL A 33 4.14 -3.28 7.00
N PHE A 34 4.89 -4.35 6.75
CA PHE A 34 5.69 -4.47 5.53
C PHE A 34 4.82 -4.45 4.28
N VAL A 35 3.79 -5.30 4.21
CA VAL A 35 2.88 -5.39 3.06
C VAL A 35 2.11 -4.08 2.86
N LEU A 36 1.56 -3.49 3.92
CA LEU A 36 0.83 -2.22 3.82
C LEU A 36 1.73 -1.08 3.36
N ARG A 37 3.00 -1.06 3.78
CA ARG A 37 3.98 -0.10 3.30
C ARG A 37 4.28 -0.31 1.81
N ASP A 38 4.43 -1.56 1.38
CA ASP A 38 4.69 -1.90 -0.02
C ASP A 38 3.50 -1.52 -0.91
N CYS A 39 2.28 -1.90 -0.53
CA CYS A 39 1.05 -1.47 -1.21
C CYS A 39 0.87 0.05 -1.23
N SER A 40 1.28 0.74 -0.15
CA SER A 40 1.23 2.20 -0.13
C SER A 40 2.20 2.83 -1.12
N ARG A 41 3.38 2.23 -1.34
CA ARG A 41 4.38 2.70 -2.30
C ARG A 41 3.88 2.63 -3.73
N ASP A 42 3.22 1.53 -4.09
CA ASP A 42 2.63 1.38 -5.42
C ASP A 42 1.47 2.36 -5.65
N GLY A 43 0.70 2.68 -4.61
CA GLY A 43 -0.33 3.72 -4.67
C GLY A 43 0.23 5.11 -4.97
N VAL A 44 1.34 5.52 -4.34
CA VAL A 44 1.94 6.84 -4.61
C VAL A 44 2.56 6.94 -6.01
N ALA A 45 3.10 5.82 -6.53
CA ALA A 45 3.64 5.78 -7.89
C ALA A 45 2.52 5.88 -8.94
N SER A 46 1.35 5.31 -8.68
CA SER A 46 0.17 5.43 -9.53
C SER A 46 -0.39 6.86 -9.55
N ASP A 47 -0.55 7.49 -8.37
CA ASP A 47 -1.10 8.84 -8.26
C ASP A 47 -0.21 9.88 -8.96
N GLN A 48 1.12 9.80 -8.82
CA GLN A 48 2.04 10.73 -9.51
C GLN A 48 2.11 10.53 -11.03
N ALA A 49 1.93 9.30 -11.50
CA ALA A 49 1.89 9.02 -12.93
C ALA A 49 0.61 9.56 -13.56
N GLU A 50 -0.52 9.45 -12.87
CA GLU A 50 -1.80 10.02 -13.29
C GLU A 50 -1.80 11.56 -13.25
N GLU A 51 -1.24 12.18 -12.20
CA GLU A 51 -1.12 13.64 -12.12
C GLU A 51 -0.27 14.21 -13.27
N LYS A 52 0.87 13.57 -13.59
CA LYS A 52 1.72 14.01 -14.72
C LYS A 52 1.01 13.88 -16.07
N LEU A 53 0.24 12.82 -16.27
CA LEU A 53 -0.54 12.63 -17.51
C LEU A 53 -1.59 13.73 -17.68
N VAL A 54 -2.24 14.13 -16.58
CA VAL A 54 -3.23 15.23 -16.58
C VAL A 54 -2.54 16.58 -16.83
N GLU A 55 -1.41 16.87 -16.19
CA GLU A 55 -0.64 18.10 -16.45
C GLU A 55 -0.15 18.21 -17.89
N GLU A 56 0.35 17.12 -18.49
CA GLU A 56 0.79 17.12 -19.89
C GLU A 56 -0.38 17.41 -20.83
N ARG A 57 -1.57 16.84 -20.58
CA ARG A 57 -2.78 17.13 -21.38
C ARG A 57 -3.29 18.56 -21.20
N LEU A 58 -3.23 19.10 -19.99
CA LEU A 58 -3.60 20.51 -19.75
C LEU A 58 -2.65 21.48 -20.45
N ARG A 59 -1.34 21.18 -20.49
CA ARG A 59 -0.35 21.95 -21.23
C ARG A 59 -0.56 21.87 -22.75
N GLU A 60 -0.84 20.68 -23.29
CA GLU A 60 -1.16 20.51 -24.72
C GLU A 60 -2.40 21.30 -25.14
N LEU A 61 -3.35 21.50 -24.22
CA LEU A 61 -4.57 22.27 -24.44
C LEU A 61 -4.42 23.78 -24.13
N GLY A 62 -3.24 24.23 -23.69
CA GLY A 62 -2.93 25.65 -23.44
C GLY A 62 -3.54 26.24 -22.17
N TYR A 63 -3.97 25.40 -21.22
CA TYR A 63 -4.52 25.84 -19.93
C TYR A 63 -3.44 26.04 -18.84
N LEU A 64 -2.20 25.63 -19.14
CA LEU A 64 -0.96 25.82 -18.36
C LEU A 64 0.15 26.34 -19.29
#